data_AF-A0A660VM84-F1
#
_entry.id   AF-A0A660VM84-F1
#
_cell.length_a   1.000
_cell.length_b   1.000
_cell.length_c   1.000
_cell.angle_alpha   90.00
_cell.angle_beta   90.00
_cell.angle_gamma   90.00
#
_symmetry.space_group_name_H-M   'P 1'
#
loop_
_entity.id
_entity.type
_entity.pdbx_description
1 polymer ?
#
loop_
_entity_poly.entity_id
_entity_poly.type
_entity_poly.pdbx_seq_one_letter_code
_entity_poly.pdbx_strand_id
1 'polypeptide(L)'
;VRRWDSCQLSTFTVVATGENFRKERESRVRHRMYRKYYWLAQRFGETFCVGCGRCGRYCVANIHPYDIATKLQSRYCLTLADAVLGK
;
A
#
# COMPACT_ATOMS: atom_id res chain seq x y z
N VAL A 1 14.52 2.99 27.23
CA VAL A 1 15.02 2.58 25.89
C VAL A 1 13.96 2.89 24.85
N ARG A 2 14.26 3.66 23.78
CA ARG A 2 13.34 3.88 22.64
C ARG A 2 13.71 2.93 21.50
N ARG A 3 12.71 2.32 20.86
CA ARG A 3 12.89 1.47 19.67
C ARG A 3 11.97 1.93 18.55
N TRP A 4 12.49 1.91 17.33
CA TRP A 4 11.71 2.14 16.13
C TRP A 4 10.86 0.91 15.81
N ASP A 5 9.63 1.12 15.38
CA ASP A 5 8.74 0.05 14.95
C ASP A 5 8.05 0.41 13.63
N SER A 6 7.67 -0.61 12.86
CA SER A 6 7.02 -0.45 11.56
C SER A 6 6.16 -1.65 11.21
N CYS A 7 5.03 -1.39 10.56
CA CYS A 7 4.14 -2.44 10.06
C CYS A 7 4.74 -3.39 9.01
N GLN A 8 5.98 -3.13 8.57
CA GLN A 8 6.73 -4.01 7.67
C GLN A 8 7.70 -4.94 8.39
N LEU A 9 7.95 -4.71 9.68
CA LEU A 9 8.76 -5.61 10.48
C LEU A 9 8.00 -6.91 10.73
N SER A 10 8.70 -8.03 10.77
CA SER A 10 8.10 -9.35 11.04
C SER A 10 7.48 -9.41 12.42
N THR A 11 8.02 -8.67 13.39
CA THR A 11 7.56 -8.65 14.78
C THR A 11 6.28 -7.85 15.01
N PHE A 12 5.89 -6.97 14.07
CA PHE A 12 4.79 -6.03 14.26
C PHE A 12 3.43 -6.69 14.52
N THR A 13 3.20 -7.86 13.90
CA THR A 13 1.95 -8.63 14.02
C THR A 13 2.08 -9.83 14.94
N VAL A 14 3.16 -9.94 15.71
CA VAL A 14 3.32 -11.01 16.69
C VAL A 14 2.47 -10.69 17.91
N VAL A 15 1.53 -11.58 18.24
CA VAL A 15 0.71 -11.46 19.44
C VAL A 15 1.33 -12.19 20.63
N ALA A 16 0.75 -12.02 21.82
CA ALA A 16 1.25 -12.63 23.06
C ALA A 16 1.40 -14.16 22.99
N THR A 17 0.54 -14.83 22.22
CA THR A 17 0.59 -16.29 21.95
C THR A 17 1.77 -16.70 21.05
N GLY A 18 2.51 -15.76 20.47
CA GLY A 18 3.61 -16.01 19.54
C GLY A 18 3.16 -16.16 18.08
N GLU A 19 1.85 -16.19 17.82
CA GLU A 19 1.30 -16.23 16.47
C GLU A 19 1.56 -14.94 15.69
N ASN A 20 1.70 -15.07 14.37
CA ASN A 20 2.00 -13.95 13.49
C ASN A 20 1.06 -13.93 12.28
N PHE A 21 0.10 -13.01 12.29
CA PHE A 21 -0.90 -12.86 11.22
C PHE A 21 -0.31 -12.40 9.87
N ARG A 22 0.92 -11.86 9.85
CA ARG A 22 1.59 -11.36 8.64
C ARG A 22 3.04 -11.83 8.60
N LYS A 23 3.23 -13.14 8.78
CA LYS A 23 4.55 -13.80 8.76
C LYS A 23 5.30 -13.59 7.44
N GLU A 24 4.58 -13.66 6.32
CA GLU A 24 5.17 -13.54 4.99
C GLU A 24 5.41 -12.08 4.55
N ARG A 25 6.52 -11.84 3.83
CA ARG A 25 6.89 -10.50 3.34
C ARG A 25 5.80 -9.89 2.45
N GLU A 26 5.24 -10.70 1.57
CA GLU A 26 4.15 -10.29 0.67
C GLU A 26 2.92 -9.79 1.42
N SER A 27 2.55 -10.43 2.54
CA SER A 27 1.37 -10.07 3.32
C SER A 27 1.52 -8.67 3.96
N ARG A 28 2.75 -8.33 4.38
CA ARG A 28 3.09 -7.02 4.94
C ARG A 28 3.11 -5.93 3.86
N VAL A 29 3.69 -6.23 2.70
CA VAL A 29 3.69 -5.30 1.56
C VAL A 29 2.26 -5.04 1.09
N ARG A 30 1.44 -6.09 0.94
CA ARG A 30 0.01 -5.99 0.62
C ARG A 30 -0.72 -5.10 1.61
N HIS A 31 -0.52 -5.31 2.92
CA HIS A 31 -1.12 -4.47 3.96
C HIS A 31 -0.75 -3.00 3.82
N ARG A 32 0.52 -2.67 3.53
CA ARG A 32 0.96 -1.29 3.30
C ARG A 32 0.28 -0.66 2.08
N MET A 33 0.19 -1.38 0.97
CA MET A 33 -0.45 -0.87 -0.25
C MET A 33 -1.95 -0.68 -0.03
N TYR A 34 -2.63 -1.69 0.52
CA TYR A 34 -4.08 -1.66 0.69
C TYR A 34 -4.49 -0.56 1.66
N ARG A 35 -3.75 -0.36 2.75
CA ARG A 35 -4.02 0.74 3.68
C ARG A 35 -3.85 2.11 3.03
N LYS A 36 -2.91 2.28 2.10
CA LYS A 36 -2.68 3.58 1.43
C LYS A 36 -3.65 3.86 0.30
N TYR A 37 -4.03 2.85 -0.47
CA TYR A 37 -4.70 3.05 -1.76
C TYR A 37 -6.11 2.43 -1.83
N TYR A 38 -6.46 1.48 -0.96
CA TYR A 38 -7.71 0.72 -1.08
C TYR A 38 -8.63 0.90 0.12
N TRP A 39 -8.28 0.36 1.30
CA TRP A 39 -9.20 0.35 2.45
C TRP A 39 -9.57 1.74 2.95
N LEU A 40 -8.60 2.64 3.02
CA LEU A 40 -8.88 4.01 3.46
C LEU A 40 -9.60 4.82 2.36
N ALA A 41 -9.32 4.53 1.09
CA ALA A 41 -10.05 5.14 -0.02
C ALA A 41 -11.52 4.68 -0.05
N GLN A 42 -11.79 3.40 0.22
CA GLN A 42 -13.16 2.90 0.36
C GLN A 42 -13.91 3.55 1.52
N ARG A 43 -13.21 3.89 2.61
CA ARG A 43 -13.83 4.46 3.81
C ARG A 43 -14.01 5.98 3.74
N PHE A 44 -13.05 6.70 3.16
CA PHE A 44 -12.97 8.16 3.21
C PHE A 44 -13.05 8.83 1.84
N GLY A 45 -13.15 8.06 0.76
CA GLY A 45 -13.23 8.58 -0.61
C GLY A 45 -11.90 9.02 -1.23
N GLU A 46 -10.78 8.94 -0.49
CA GLU A 46 -9.48 9.41 -0.95
C GLU A 46 -8.32 8.49 -0.58
N THR A 47 -7.23 8.54 -1.36
CA THR A 47 -6.02 7.78 -1.04
C THR A 47 -5.22 8.46 0.07
N PHE A 48 -4.63 7.65 0.96
CA PHE A 48 -3.79 8.14 2.07
C PHE A 48 -2.30 8.11 1.71
N CYS A 49 -1.99 8.16 0.42
CA CYS A 49 -0.65 8.40 -0.07
C CYS A 49 -0.47 9.89 -0.36
N VAL A 50 0.31 10.57 0.47
CA VAL A 50 0.60 12.01 0.32
C VAL A 50 1.69 12.34 -0.72
N GLY A 51 2.07 11.39 -1.59
CA GLY A 51 3.09 11.63 -2.62
C GLY A 51 4.53 11.88 -2.12
N CYS A 52 4.85 11.58 -0.86
CA CYS A 52 6.15 11.94 -0.25
C CYS A 52 7.41 11.25 -0.85
N GLY A 53 7.28 10.32 -1.82
CA GLY A 53 8.40 9.65 -2.50
C GLY A 53 9.30 8.74 -1.64
N ARG A 54 9.13 8.70 -0.32
CA ARG A 54 9.98 7.92 0.61
C ARG A 54 10.00 6.43 0.31
N CYS A 55 8.89 5.89 -0.16
CA CYS A 55 8.80 4.46 -0.50
C CYS A 55 9.74 4.07 -1.64
N GLY A 56 9.89 4.90 -2.67
CA GLY A 56 10.84 4.67 -3.76
C GLY A 56 12.28 4.93 -3.35
N ARG A 57 12.54 6.10 -2.74
CA ARG A 57 13.89 6.54 -2.35
C ARG A 57 14.64 5.52 -1.49
N TYR A 58 13.94 4.84 -0.58
CA TYR A 58 14.54 3.90 0.36
C TYR A 58 14.38 2.43 -0.05
N CYS A 59 13.72 2.14 -1.18
CA CYS A 59 13.53 0.75 -1.59
C CYS A 59 14.80 0.20 -2.26
N VAL A 60 15.46 -0.75 -1.61
CA VAL A 60 16.62 -1.46 -2.17
C VAL A 60 16.30 -2.25 -3.43
N ALA A 61 15.04 -2.65 -3.63
CA ALA A 61 14.57 -3.38 -4.81
C ALA A 61 14.06 -2.46 -5.92
N ASN A 62 14.23 -1.13 -5.76
CA ASN A 62 13.78 -0.13 -6.73
C ASN A 62 12.29 -0.20 -7.08
N ILE A 63 11.44 -0.47 -6.08
CA ILE A 63 9.99 -0.50 -6.23
C ILE A 63 9.42 0.86 -5.82
N HIS A 64 8.68 1.50 -6.72
CA HIS A 64 8.00 2.77 -6.46
C HIS A 64 6.48 2.58 -6.43
N PRO A 65 5.84 2.52 -5.24
CA PRO A 65 4.40 2.32 -5.13
C PRO A 65 3.54 3.38 -5.80
N TYR A 66 4.03 4.62 -5.87
CA TYR A 66 3.33 5.68 -6.58
C TYR A 66 3.32 5.42 -8.10
N ASP A 67 4.41 4.93 -8.69
CA ASP A 67 4.46 4.66 -10.14
C ASP A 67 3.48 3.55 -10.50
N ILE A 68 3.41 2.51 -9.65
CA ILE A 68 2.45 1.42 -9.78
C ILE A 68 1.02 1.95 -9.65
N ALA A 69 0.74 2.77 -8.63
CA ALA A 69 -0.59 3.34 -8.43
C ALA A 69 -1.02 4.22 -9.60
N THR A 70 -0.14 5.10 -10.10
CA THR A 70 -0.39 5.95 -11.27
C THR A 70 -0.62 5.11 -12.53
N LYS A 71 0.18 4.05 -12.75
CA LYS A 71 -0.01 3.13 -13.87
C LYS A 71 -1.34 2.37 -13.81
N LEU A 72 -1.75 1.95 -12.60
CA LEU A 72 -3.06 1.32 -12.41
C LEU A 72 -4.18 2.32 -12.63
N GLN A 73 -4.06 3.53 -12.08
CA GLN A 73 -5.02 4.59 -12.28
C GLN A 73 -5.16 4.95 -13.76
N SER A 74 -4.07 5.10 -14.52
CA SER A 74 -4.16 5.37 -15.95
C SER A 74 -4.82 4.21 -16.70
N ARG A 75 -4.52 2.96 -16.34
CA ARG A 75 -5.11 1.77 -16.97
C ARG A 75 -6.61 1.63 -16.71
N TYR A 76 -7.07 1.91 -15.49
CA TYR A 76 -8.48 1.73 -15.09
C TYR A 76 -9.33 3.00 -15.21
N CYS A 77 -8.74 4.18 -15.13
CA CYS A 77 -9.45 5.44 -15.37
C CYS A 77 -9.82 5.58 -16.85
N LEU A 78 -9.00 5.05 -17.78
CA LEU A 78 -9.42 4.92 -19.18
C LEU A 78 -10.66 4.02 -19.31
N THR A 79 -10.69 2.87 -18.63
CA THR A 79 -11.88 1.99 -18.67
C THR A 79 -13.11 2.59 -17.99
N LEU A 80 -12.96 3.49 -17.00
CA LEU A 80 -14.08 4.19 -16.37
C LEU A 80 -14.54 5.38 -17.19
N ALA A 81 -13.64 6.10 -17.86
CA ALA A 81 -14.02 7.11 -18.85
C ALA A 81 -14.76 6.44 -20.01
N ASP A 82 -14.31 5.29 -20.49
CA ASP A 82 -14.98 4.49 -21.52
C ASP A 82 -16.34 3.96 -21.03
N ALA A 83 -16.41 3.43 -19.79
CA ALA A 83 -17.65 2.91 -19.22
C ALA A 83 -18.68 3.98 -18.81
N VAL A 84 -18.25 5.19 -18.43
CA VAL A 84 -19.13 6.32 -18.06
C VAL A 84 -19.53 7.14 -19.30
N LEU A 85 -18.68 7.23 -20.32
CA LEU A 85 -18.98 7.93 -21.58
C LEU A 85 -19.66 7.04 -22.64
N GLY A 86 -19.96 5.77 -22.31
CA GLY A 86 -20.76 4.89 -23.16
C GLY A 86 -20.22 4.75 -24.57
N LYS A 87 -18.91 4.49 -24.71
CA LYS A 87 -18.31 4.01 -25.96
C LYS A 87 -17.99 2.54 -25.87
#